data_AF-A0A8B6M920-F1
#
_entry.id   AF-A0A8B6M920-F1
#
_cell.length_a   1.000
_cell.length_b   1.000
_cell.length_c   1.000
_cell.angle_alpha   90.00
_cell.angle_beta   90.00
_cell.angle_gamma   90.00
#
_symmetry.space_group_name_H-M   'P 1'
#
loop_
_entity.id
_entity.type
_entity.pdbx_description
1 polymer ?
#
loop_
_entity_poly.entity_id
_entity_poly.type
_entity_poly.pdbx_seq_one_letter_code
_entity_poly.pdbx_strand_id
1 'polypeptide(L)'
;MPMPNTTKVLAISSGGGHWEQLMLLREGLGASNVVYVNTIRGLAEKAGVSPAYVIADCNRTVPIRNLRCLMHILKIVLRERPDVVVSTGAAPGLLGLAIGKVLGAKTIWIDSVANCERLSLSGQVAGWIADLWITQWSRLAKDKGPHYFGSVL
;
A
#
# COMPACT_ATOMS: atom_id res chain seq x y z
N MET A 1 21.95 21.58 13.19
CA MET A 1 20.53 21.75 12.84
C MET A 1 19.90 20.36 12.80
N PRO A 2 18.87 20.04 13.61
CA PRO A 2 18.11 18.81 13.37
C PRO A 2 17.46 18.91 11.99
N MET A 3 17.62 17.89 11.16
CA MET A 3 16.90 17.80 9.89
C MET A 3 15.40 17.80 10.17
N PRO A 4 14.54 18.43 9.35
CA PRO A 4 13.10 18.33 9.51
C PRO A 4 12.71 16.85 9.55
N ASN A 5 11.82 16.49 10.48
CA ASN A 5 11.38 15.11 10.66
C ASN A 5 10.78 14.60 9.33
N THR A 6 11.57 13.85 8.57
CA THR A 6 11.17 13.34 7.26
C THR A 6 10.13 12.26 7.46
N THR A 7 8.90 12.51 6.99
CA THR A 7 7.79 11.56 7.09
C THR A 7 8.22 10.19 6.59
N LYS A 8 8.08 9.17 7.43
CA LYS A 8 8.38 7.79 7.07
C LYS A 8 7.15 7.14 6.46
N VAL A 9 7.29 6.68 5.22
CA VAL A 9 6.21 6.06 4.45
C VAL A 9 6.52 4.58 4.27
N LEU A 10 5.57 3.72 4.66
CA LEU A 10 5.61 2.30 4.31
C LEU A 10 4.73 2.06 3.08
N ALA A 11 5.36 1.78 1.95
CA ALA A 11 4.73 1.60 0.65
C ALA A 11 4.57 0.10 0.34
N ILE A 12 3.33 -0.41 0.38
CA ILE A 12 3.03 -1.83 0.32
C ILE A 12 2.24 -2.15 -0.96
N SER A 13 2.70 -3.13 -1.73
CA SER A 13 1.95 -3.67 -2.87
C SER A 13 2.18 -5.18 -3.01
N SER A 14 1.33 -5.87 -3.76
CA SER A 14 1.71 -7.18 -4.30
C SER A 14 2.59 -6.99 -5.54
N GLY A 15 3.19 -8.08 -6.04
CA GLY A 15 3.84 -8.05 -7.35
C GLY A 15 2.90 -7.74 -8.53
N GLY A 16 3.48 -7.66 -9.73
CA GLY A 16 2.75 -7.40 -10.97
C GLY A 16 2.27 -5.94 -11.08
N GLY A 17 1.08 -5.72 -11.65
CA GLY A 17 0.55 -4.38 -11.92
C GLY A 17 0.45 -3.47 -10.69
N HIS A 18 0.21 -4.01 -9.49
CA HIS A 18 0.19 -3.22 -8.25
C HIS A 18 1.58 -2.63 -7.94
N TRP A 19 2.65 -3.39 -8.17
CA TRP A 19 4.03 -2.92 -8.00
C TRP A 19 4.38 -1.86 -9.05
N GLU A 20 4.06 -2.09 -10.32
CA GLU A 20 4.31 -1.12 -11.39
C GLU A 20 3.61 0.22 -11.10
N GLN A 21 2.36 0.18 -10.63
CA GLN A 21 1.64 1.39 -10.20
C GLN A 21 2.31 2.10 -9.03
N LEU A 22 2.83 1.33 -8.06
CA LEU A 22 3.54 1.94 -6.93
C LEU A 22 4.84 2.60 -7.40
N MET A 23 5.52 2.02 -8.37
CA MET A 23 6.73 2.60 -8.97
C MET A 23 6.44 3.87 -9.77
N LEU A 24 5.29 3.96 -10.46
CA LEU A 24 4.88 5.22 -11.11
C LEU A 24 4.64 6.35 -10.10
N LEU A 25 4.22 6.02 -8.88
CA LEU A 25 3.99 6.98 -7.80
C LEU A 25 5.25 7.34 -6.99
N ARG A 26 6.38 6.67 -7.23
CA ARG A 26 7.59 6.80 -6.39
C ARG A 26 8.14 8.22 -6.32
N GLU A 27 8.05 8.98 -7.41
CA GLU A 27 8.54 10.36 -7.47
C GLU A 27 7.73 11.27 -6.56
N GLY A 28 6.40 11.09 -6.51
CA GLY A 28 5.52 11.80 -5.56
C GLY A 28 5.79 11.45 -4.10
N LEU A 29 6.41 10.30 -3.84
CA LEU A 29 6.85 9.88 -2.50
C LEU A 29 8.30 10.31 -2.18
N GLY A 30 9.04 10.86 -3.16
CA GLY A 30 10.50 11.07 -3.06
C GLY A 30 10.96 12.07 -2.00
N ALA A 31 10.08 12.96 -1.52
CA ALA A 31 10.38 13.86 -0.40
C ALA A 31 10.30 13.15 0.98
N SER A 32 9.81 11.91 1.02
CA SER A 32 9.61 11.11 2.24
C SER A 32 10.70 10.04 2.39
N ASN A 33 10.87 9.52 3.61
CA ASN A 33 11.67 8.32 3.85
C ASN A 33 10.83 7.08 3.54
N VAL A 34 10.96 6.54 2.33
CA VAL A 34 10.09 5.44 1.85
C VAL A 34 10.73 4.08 2.08
N VAL A 35 9.97 3.20 2.74
CA VAL A 35 10.27 1.78 2.88
C VAL A 35 9.31 1.00 2.00
N TYR A 36 9.82 0.17 1.10
CA TYR A 36 9.01 -0.61 0.17
C TYR A 36 8.74 -2.02 0.71
N VAL A 37 7.55 -2.55 0.46
CA VAL A 37 7.18 -3.93 0.80
C VAL A 37 6.46 -4.56 -0.38
N ASN A 38 6.93 -5.73 -0.82
CA ASN A 38 6.30 -6.49 -1.90
C ASN A 38 6.33 -8.01 -1.66
N THR A 39 5.66 -8.77 -2.52
CA THR A 39 5.56 -10.24 -2.41
C THR A 39 6.57 -11.00 -3.28
N ILE A 40 7.38 -10.32 -4.11
CA ILE A 40 8.29 -10.95 -5.08
C ILE A 40 9.73 -10.46 -4.87
N ARG A 41 10.60 -11.39 -4.51
CA ARG A 41 12.04 -11.14 -4.36
C ARG A 41 12.66 -10.62 -5.66
N GLY A 42 13.51 -9.60 -5.57
CA GLY A 42 14.20 -9.03 -6.72
C GLY A 42 13.50 -7.85 -7.39
N LEU A 43 12.23 -7.57 -7.07
CA LEU A 43 11.51 -6.44 -7.70
C LEU A 43 12.07 -5.08 -7.27
N ALA A 44 12.35 -4.91 -5.98
CA ALA A 44 12.87 -3.65 -5.46
C ALA A 44 14.29 -3.39 -5.98
N GLU A 45 15.11 -4.44 -6.04
CA GLU A 45 16.47 -4.39 -6.57
C GLU A 45 16.47 -4.02 -8.05
N LYS A 46 15.58 -4.61 -8.86
CA LYS A 46 15.41 -4.26 -10.27
C LYS A 46 14.92 -2.81 -10.47
N ALA A 47 14.07 -2.32 -9.58
CA ALA A 47 13.58 -0.95 -9.62
C ALA A 47 14.57 0.09 -9.05
N GLY A 48 15.67 -0.36 -8.44
CA GLY A 48 16.67 0.50 -7.79
C GLY A 48 16.15 1.18 -6.52
N VAL A 49 15.17 0.59 -5.82
CA VAL A 49 14.56 1.18 -4.61
C VAL A 49 14.98 0.45 -3.35
N SER A 50 15.27 1.22 -2.30
CA SER A 50 15.65 0.72 -0.98
C SER A 50 15.32 1.76 0.10
N PRO A 51 15.10 1.35 1.36
CA PRO A 51 15.03 -0.03 1.86
C PRO A 51 13.77 -0.77 1.37
N ALA A 52 13.87 -2.10 1.25
CA ALA A 52 12.76 -2.94 0.80
C ALA A 52 12.66 -4.27 1.55
N TYR A 53 11.44 -4.74 1.77
CA TYR A 53 11.12 -6.02 2.40
C TYR A 53 10.30 -6.91 1.47
N VAL A 54 10.54 -8.22 1.56
CA VAL A 54 9.76 -9.24 0.85
C VAL A 54 8.89 -10.00 1.86
N ILE A 55 7.60 -10.08 1.61
CA ILE A 55 6.63 -10.79 2.44
C ILE A 55 6.04 -12.00 1.71
N ALA A 56 5.46 -12.92 2.48
CA ALA A 56 4.73 -14.04 1.90
C ALA A 56 3.50 -13.52 1.14
N ASP A 57 3.19 -14.16 0.01
CA ASP A 57 1.99 -13.81 -0.75
C ASP A 57 0.72 -14.19 0.02
N CYS A 58 -0.26 -13.29 -0.03
CA CYS A 58 -1.55 -13.47 0.62
C CYS A 58 -2.46 -14.23 -0.37
N ASN A 59 -2.86 -15.46 -0.03
CA ASN A 59 -3.69 -16.29 -0.90
C ASN A 59 -5.10 -16.47 -0.31
N ARG A 60 -6.13 -16.11 -1.09
CA ARG A 60 -7.55 -16.24 -0.72
C ARG A 60 -7.98 -17.68 -0.42
N THR A 61 -7.30 -18.69 -0.95
CA THR A 61 -7.66 -20.11 -0.75
C THR A 61 -6.92 -20.79 0.40
N VAL A 62 -5.89 -20.15 0.98
CA VAL A 62 -5.06 -20.77 2.04
C VAL A 62 -4.94 -19.84 3.25
N PRO A 63 -5.85 -19.95 4.25
CA PRO A 63 -5.90 -19.05 5.41
C PRO A 63 -4.57 -18.95 6.18
N ILE A 64 -3.81 -20.05 6.26
CA ILE A 64 -2.50 -20.10 6.93
C ILE A 64 -1.46 -19.18 6.25
N ARG A 65 -1.50 -19.02 4.93
CA ARG A 65 -0.60 -18.10 4.21
C ARG A 65 -0.93 -16.65 4.51
N ASN A 66 -2.20 -16.34 4.73
CA ASN A 66 -2.63 -15.00 5.16
C ASN A 66 -2.12 -14.67 6.58
N LEU A 67 -2.07 -15.66 7.48
CA LEU A 67 -1.48 -15.45 8.81
C LEU A 67 0.02 -15.17 8.73
N ARG A 68 0.77 -15.86 7.85
CA ARG A 68 2.20 -15.57 7.65
C ARG A 68 2.43 -14.18 7.05
N CYS A 69 1.64 -13.83 6.02
CA CYS A 69 1.62 -12.49 5.40
C CYS A 69 1.37 -11.42 6.48
N LEU A 70 0.35 -11.61 7.33
CA LEU A 70 0.03 -10.74 8.46
C LEU A 70 1.19 -10.59 9.45
N MET A 71 1.80 -11.70 9.89
CA MET A 71 2.91 -11.67 10.86
C MET A 71 4.14 -10.96 10.31
N HIS A 72 4.44 -11.12 9.02
CA HIS A 72 5.54 -10.40 8.37
C HIS A 72 5.28 -8.90 8.34
N ILE A 73 4.08 -8.50 7.89
CA ILE A 73 3.68 -7.09 7.83
C ILE A 73 3.70 -6.48 9.23
N LEU A 74 3.14 -7.17 10.23
CA LEU A 74 3.15 -6.70 11.61
C LEU A 74 4.56 -6.45 12.12
N LYS A 75 5.49 -7.39 11.89
CA LYS A 75 6.90 -7.24 12.27
C LYS A 75 7.56 -6.04 11.59
N ILE A 76 7.26 -5.81 10.31
CA ILE A 76 7.80 -4.67 9.55
C ILE A 76 7.22 -3.36 10.08
N VAL A 77 5.92 -3.24 10.28
CA VAL A 77 5.29 -2.01 10.80
C VAL A 77 5.81 -1.68 12.21
N LEU A 78 5.94 -2.68 13.09
CA LEU A 78 6.49 -2.48 14.44
C LEU A 78 7.97 -2.05 14.43
N ARG A 79 8.74 -2.55 13.47
CA ARG A 79 10.16 -2.21 13.30
C ARG A 79 10.34 -0.82 12.71
N GLU A 80 9.64 -0.52 11.63
CA GLU A 80 9.82 0.72 10.89
C GLU A 80 9.12 1.90 11.54
N ARG A 81 7.98 1.66 12.20
CA ARG A 81 7.10 2.68 12.80
C ARG A 81 6.79 3.79 11.80
N PRO A 82 6.11 3.47 10.69
CA PRO A 82 5.83 4.48 9.67
C PRO A 82 4.81 5.50 10.19
N ASP A 83 4.96 6.75 9.73
CA ASP A 83 3.96 7.79 9.93
C ASP A 83 2.77 7.61 8.97
N VAL A 84 3.04 7.04 7.79
CA VAL A 84 2.04 6.79 6.73
C VAL A 84 2.22 5.39 6.15
N VAL A 85 1.11 4.67 5.95
CA VAL A 85 1.06 3.45 5.15
C VAL A 85 0.30 3.72 3.87
N VAL A 86 0.92 3.48 2.72
CA VAL A 86 0.30 3.63 1.40
C VAL A 86 0.27 2.29 0.68
N SER A 87 -0.82 2.03 -0.04
CA SER A 87 -0.92 0.87 -0.91
C SER A 87 -1.63 1.18 -2.22
N THR A 88 -1.13 0.59 -3.31
CA THR A 88 -1.76 0.58 -4.64
C THR A 88 -2.73 -0.58 -4.84
N GLY A 89 -3.08 -1.29 -3.76
CA GLY A 89 -4.10 -2.32 -3.74
C GLY A 89 -3.61 -3.70 -3.26
N ALA A 90 -4.45 -4.71 -3.51
CA ALA A 90 -4.29 -6.10 -3.08
C ALA A 90 -4.39 -6.36 -1.57
N ALA A 91 -4.49 -7.64 -1.21
CA ALA A 91 -4.68 -8.08 0.18
C ALA A 91 -3.53 -7.69 1.14
N PRO A 92 -2.24 -7.77 0.77
CA PRO A 92 -1.15 -7.37 1.66
C PRO A 92 -1.22 -5.89 2.04
N GLY A 93 -1.59 -5.03 1.08
CA GLY A 93 -1.82 -3.61 1.33
C GLY A 93 -2.89 -3.37 2.38
N LEU A 94 -4.02 -4.08 2.28
CA LEU A 94 -5.14 -3.92 3.21
C LEU A 94 -4.73 -4.31 4.64
N LEU A 95 -3.98 -5.41 4.80
CA LEU A 95 -3.44 -5.82 6.09
C LEU A 95 -2.47 -4.78 6.66
N GLY A 96 -1.61 -4.23 5.81
CA GLY A 96 -0.67 -3.17 6.19
C GLY A 96 -1.38 -1.90 6.65
N LEU A 97 -2.42 -1.47 5.94
CA LEU A 97 -3.25 -0.34 6.35
C LEU A 97 -3.90 -0.62 7.71
N ALA A 98 -4.52 -1.78 7.89
CA ALA A 98 -5.17 -2.13 9.16
C ALA A 98 -4.19 -2.09 10.34
N ILE A 99 -3.02 -2.72 10.21
CA ILE A 99 -1.99 -2.74 11.25
C ILE A 99 -1.45 -1.33 11.50
N GLY A 100 -1.12 -0.59 10.43
CA GLY A 100 -0.63 0.79 10.53
C GLY A 100 -1.62 1.70 11.26
N LYS A 101 -2.90 1.61 10.90
CA LYS A 101 -3.98 2.39 11.51
C LYS A 101 -4.08 2.14 13.02
N VAL A 102 -4.07 0.88 13.43
CA VAL A 102 -4.11 0.49 14.85
C VAL A 102 -2.91 1.04 15.62
N LEU A 103 -1.76 1.16 14.96
CA LEU A 103 -0.52 1.70 15.52
C LEU A 103 -0.37 3.23 15.36
N GLY A 104 -1.40 3.92 14.87
CA GLY A 104 -1.46 5.38 14.79
C GLY A 104 -0.95 6.00 13.48
N ALA A 105 -0.57 5.19 12.49
CA ALA A 105 -0.17 5.69 11.17
C ALA A 105 -1.38 6.20 10.37
N LYS A 106 -1.15 7.21 9.53
CA LYS A 106 -2.12 7.61 8.51
C LYS A 106 -2.15 6.58 7.38
N THR A 107 -3.33 6.30 6.83
CA THR A 107 -3.50 5.23 5.85
C THR A 107 -4.04 5.75 4.52
N ILE A 108 -3.37 5.40 3.43
CA ILE A 108 -3.74 5.79 2.07
C ILE A 108 -3.95 4.53 1.23
N TRP A 109 -5.16 4.37 0.70
CA TRP A 109 -5.49 3.32 -0.26
C TRP A 109 -5.67 3.93 -1.65
N ILE A 110 -4.95 3.41 -2.63
CA ILE A 110 -5.10 3.74 -4.04
C ILE A 110 -5.55 2.46 -4.74
N ASP A 111 -6.80 2.41 -5.19
CA ASP A 111 -7.31 1.20 -5.86
C ASP A 111 -6.63 1.03 -7.22
N SER A 112 -6.38 -0.23 -7.58
CA SER A 112 -5.66 -0.53 -8.82
C SER A 112 -6.47 -0.12 -10.05
N VAL A 113 -5.79 0.43 -11.06
CA VAL A 113 -6.37 0.73 -12.39
C VAL A 113 -7.10 -0.47 -13.02
N ALA A 114 -6.74 -1.70 -12.67
CA ALA A 114 -7.40 -2.90 -13.18
C ALA A 114 -8.89 -2.97 -12.79
N ASN A 115 -9.30 -2.26 -11.74
CA ASN A 115 -10.66 -2.25 -11.22
C ASN A 115 -11.52 -1.16 -11.88
N CYS A 116 -11.69 -1.22 -13.21
CA CYS A 116 -12.37 -0.16 -13.95
C CYS A 116 -13.89 -0.13 -13.74
N GLU A 117 -14.54 -1.28 -13.58
CA GLU A 117 -16.01 -1.39 -13.44
C GLU A 117 -16.49 -1.31 -12.00
N ARG A 118 -15.72 -1.86 -11.07
CA ARG A 118 -16.04 -1.91 -9.65
C ARG A 118 -14.78 -2.01 -8.83
N LEU A 119 -14.80 -1.45 -7.63
CA LEU A 119 -13.71 -1.58 -6.67
C LEU A 119 -13.48 -3.04 -6.31
N SER A 120 -12.21 -3.40 -6.12
CA SER A 120 -11.85 -4.72 -5.58
C SER A 120 -12.51 -4.94 -4.21
N LEU A 121 -12.71 -6.21 -3.82
CA LEU A 121 -13.19 -6.52 -2.45
C LEU A 121 -12.29 -5.86 -1.39
N SER A 122 -10.97 -5.92 -1.58
CA SER A 122 -10.02 -5.26 -0.68
C SER A 122 -10.18 -3.74 -0.71
N GLY A 123 -10.42 -3.15 -1.88
CA GLY A 123 -10.69 -1.72 -2.02
C GLY A 123 -11.98 -1.28 -1.34
N GLN A 124 -13.03 -2.08 -1.39
CA GLN A 124 -14.27 -1.81 -0.65
C GLN A 124 -14.05 -1.86 0.87
N VAL A 125 -13.31 -2.87 1.35
CA VAL A 125 -12.96 -2.98 2.78
C VAL A 125 -12.02 -1.84 3.21
N ALA A 126 -11.12 -1.41 2.34
CA ALA A 126 -10.20 -0.31 2.62
C ALA A 126 -10.94 1.01 2.91
N GLY A 127 -12.13 1.23 2.36
CA GLY A 127 -12.96 2.41 2.66
C GLY A 127 -13.33 2.57 4.15
N TRP A 128 -13.27 1.49 4.94
CA TRP A 128 -13.53 1.54 6.39
C TRP A 128 -12.26 1.82 7.22
N ILE A 129 -11.08 1.70 6.61
CA ILE A 129 -9.78 1.69 7.30
C ILE A 129 -8.91 2.89 6.88
N ALA A 130 -8.95 3.24 5.60
CA ALA A 130 -8.14 4.28 5.00
C ALA A 130 -8.56 5.68 5.52
N ASP A 131 -7.58 6.51 5.89
CA ASP A 131 -7.78 7.96 6.04
C ASP A 131 -8.04 8.61 4.67
N LEU A 132 -7.39 8.11 3.62
CA LEU A 132 -7.57 8.56 2.25
C LEU A 132 -7.81 7.37 1.32
N TRP A 133 -9.00 7.30 0.75
CA TRP A 133 -9.43 6.24 -0.14
C TRP A 133 -9.58 6.77 -1.56
N ILE A 134 -8.79 6.25 -2.50
CA ILE A 134 -8.65 6.77 -3.86
C ILE A 134 -9.01 5.70 -4.88
N THR A 135 -9.72 6.12 -5.94
CA THR A 135 -9.93 5.35 -7.17
C THR A 135 -9.28 6.06 -8.35
N GLN A 136 -8.87 5.29 -9.35
CA GLN A 136 -8.31 5.80 -10.60
C GLN A 136 -9.37 5.96 -11.70
N TRP A 137 -10.64 5.75 -11.37
CA TRP A 137 -11.75 5.86 -12.32
C TRP A 137 -12.78 6.85 -11.78
N SER A 138 -12.96 7.98 -12.49
CA SER A 138 -13.88 9.05 -12.08
C SER A 138 -15.31 8.54 -11.81
N ARG A 139 -15.80 7.59 -12.62
CA ARG A 139 -17.12 6.97 -12.46
C ARG A 139 -17.31 6.17 -11.16
N LEU A 140 -16.22 5.77 -10.50
CA LEU A 140 -16.28 5.03 -9.24
C LEU A 140 -16.19 5.95 -8.02
N ALA A 141 -15.94 7.25 -8.24
CA ALA A 141 -15.81 8.21 -7.16
C ALA A 141 -17.16 8.47 -6.48
N LYS A 142 -17.10 8.80 -5.19
CA LYS A 142 -18.28 9.14 -4.37
C LYS A 142 -17.93 10.27 -3.40
N ASP A 143 -18.95 10.98 -2.92
CA ASP A 143 -18.80 12.13 -2.02
C ASP A 143 -17.98 11.84 -0.76
N LYS A 144 -18.15 10.64 -0.18
CA LYS A 144 -17.45 10.18 1.02
C LYS A 144 -16.28 9.24 0.73
N GLY A 145 -15.87 9.13 -0.53
CA GLY A 145 -14.85 8.20 -0.97
C GLY A 145 -15.42 6.93 -1.64
N PRO A 146 -14.66 6.28 -2.53
CA PRO A 146 -13.31 6.67 -2.92
C PRO A 146 -13.31 7.99 -3.71
N HIS A 147 -12.26 8.77 -3.57
CA HIS A 147 -12.08 10.02 -4.30
C HIS A 147 -11.28 9.78 -5.58
N TYR A 148 -11.52 10.58 -6.61
CA TYR A 148 -10.75 10.52 -7.85
C TYR A 148 -9.79 11.70 -7.94
N PHE A 149 -8.50 11.40 -8.11
CA PHE A 149 -7.42 12.40 -8.25
C PHE A 149 -6.68 12.29 -9.59
N GLY A 150 -7.12 11.41 -10.48
CA GLY A 150 -6.41 11.06 -11.71
C GLY A 150 -6.14 9.56 -11.82
N SER A 151 -5.47 9.18 -12.90
CA SER A 151 -5.01 7.81 -13.18
C SER A 151 -3.50 7.84 -13.41
N VAL A 152 -2.80 6.77 -13.02
CA VAL A 152 -1.35 6.64 -13.32
C VAL A 152 -1.08 6.08 -14.71
N LEU A 153 -2.14 5.70 -15.45
CA LEU A 153 -2.12 5.28 -16.86
C LEU A 153 -3.09 6.11 -17.68
#